data_AF-A0A519LFU3-F1
#
_entry.id   AF-A0A519LFU3-F1
#
_cell.length_a   1.000
_cell.length_b   1.000
_cell.length_c   1.000
_cell.angle_alpha   90.00
_cell.angle_beta   90.00
_cell.angle_gamma   90.00
#
_symmetry.space_group_name_H-M   'P 1'
#
loop_
_entity.id
_entity.type
_entity.pdbx_description
1 polymer ?
#
loop_
_entity_poly.entity_id
_entity_poly.type
_entity_poly.pdbx_seq_one_letter_code
_entity_poly.pdbx_strand_id
1 'polypeptide(L)'
;ILELIKAGGTIFVDEKPNLQPGIQSEADQKKWQIVVDEIWNNANLSSWKIGKGTVIKLPYLENNFASIGITQDVYFPNLNRADSETIAWTHRKSETEDVYFISNQKEQKRTFETSFRISGKIPVWYNPVTDKTTVLENWKIENGRTIVSLSLNENESGFVIFKEETKEVLVKGKTAEFEKVQVLDENWELQFDPEFKGPKEVVKTNKLFDWSTSENDQIKYYSGTVIYKKEFVWKGKDSNKIWLDLGEIANIAEISINGKDCGTLWTFPYKTDISNALQKGKNTVIIKITNTWANRLMGDEKLPKEERLTWTTAPYRLEGNPLLKAGLLGPVTIIMEK
;
A
#
# COMPACT_ATOMS: atom_id res chain seq x y z
N ILE A 1 15.13 -26.44 26.21
CA ILE A 1 13.91 -26.97 25.52
C ILE A 1 13.11 -27.86 26.46
N LEU A 2 13.65 -28.98 26.95
CA LEU A 2 12.92 -29.89 27.85
C LEU A 2 12.28 -29.20 29.06
N GLU A 3 12.99 -28.29 29.72
CA GLU A 3 12.45 -27.51 30.84
C GLU A 3 11.25 -26.64 30.43
N LEU A 4 11.29 -26.02 29.24
CA LEU A 4 10.16 -25.24 28.70
C LEU A 4 8.95 -26.14 28.45
N ILE A 5 9.16 -27.34 27.91
CA ILE A 5 8.07 -28.31 27.71
C ILE A 5 7.49 -28.70 29.06
N LYS A 6 8.32 -29.11 30.03
CA LYS A 6 7.85 -29.48 31.38
C LYS A 6 7.06 -28.36 32.06
N ALA A 7 7.46 -27.10 31.84
CA ALA A 7 6.80 -25.92 32.37
C ALA A 7 5.45 -25.58 31.70
N GLY A 8 5.14 -26.15 30.53
CA GLY A 8 3.87 -25.92 29.81
C GLY A 8 4.00 -25.53 28.34
N GLY A 9 5.22 -25.36 27.83
CA GLY A 9 5.46 -24.98 26.44
C GLY A 9 4.97 -26.03 25.45
N THR A 10 4.42 -25.57 24.33
CA THR A 10 4.17 -26.40 23.15
C THR A 10 5.34 -26.27 22.19
N ILE A 11 6.07 -27.35 21.94
CA ILE A 11 7.28 -27.35 21.09
C ILE A 11 7.07 -28.27 19.89
N PHE A 12 7.35 -27.74 18.70
CA PHE A 12 7.38 -28.52 17.47
C PHE A 12 8.77 -29.13 17.32
N VAL A 13 8.82 -30.44 17.11
CA VAL A 13 10.06 -31.20 16.93
C VAL A 13 10.00 -31.97 15.62
N ASP A 14 11.14 -32.09 14.97
CA ASP A 14 11.30 -32.94 13.79
C ASP A 14 12.01 -34.24 14.18
N GLU A 15 12.89 -34.75 13.32
CA GLU A 15 13.74 -35.89 13.59
C GLU A 15 14.53 -35.74 14.90
N LYS A 16 14.70 -36.89 15.59
CA LYS A 16 15.50 -36.96 16.81
C LYS A 16 16.95 -36.62 16.46
N PRO A 17 17.55 -35.60 17.10
CA PRO A 17 18.93 -35.27 16.81
C PRO A 17 19.84 -36.43 17.24
N ASN A 18 20.83 -36.75 16.41
CA ASN A 18 21.78 -37.84 16.62
C ASN A 18 23.20 -37.36 16.94
N LEU A 19 23.43 -36.05 16.95
CA LEU A 19 24.72 -35.43 17.20
C LEU A 19 24.54 -34.12 17.99
N GLN A 20 25.51 -33.84 18.86
CA GLN A 20 25.68 -32.53 19.49
C GLN A 20 26.90 -31.83 18.84
N PRO A 21 26.76 -30.63 18.26
CA PRO A 21 27.89 -29.93 17.65
C PRO A 21 28.89 -29.43 18.71
N GLY A 22 30.16 -29.33 18.32
CA GLY A 22 31.27 -28.82 19.15
C GLY A 22 32.06 -29.89 19.90
N ILE A 23 33.10 -29.46 20.62
CA ILE A 23 33.91 -30.35 21.50
C ILE A 23 33.12 -30.54 22.80
N GLN A 24 32.75 -31.78 23.11
CA GLN A 24 31.97 -32.13 24.29
C GLN A 24 32.72 -33.16 25.13
N SER A 25 32.61 -33.05 26.46
CA SER A 25 33.07 -34.12 27.34
C SER A 25 32.09 -35.30 27.29
N GLU A 26 32.53 -36.49 27.71
CA GLU A 26 31.62 -37.65 27.86
C GLU A 26 30.44 -37.36 28.80
N ALA A 27 30.66 -36.53 29.82
CA ALA A 27 29.62 -36.13 30.77
C ALA A 27 28.55 -35.27 30.09
N ASP A 28 28.95 -34.37 29.18
CA ASP A 28 28.03 -33.53 28.42
C ASP A 28 27.21 -34.36 27.44
N GLN A 29 27.85 -35.31 26.74
CA GLN A 29 27.17 -36.23 25.84
C GLN A 29 26.12 -37.08 26.57
N LYS A 30 26.42 -37.59 27.77
CA LYS A 30 25.45 -38.34 28.60
C LYS A 30 24.26 -37.48 29.01
N LYS A 31 24.50 -36.25 29.49
CA LYS A 31 23.42 -35.31 29.86
C LYS A 31 22.54 -34.98 28.65
N TRP A 32 23.16 -34.73 27.50
CA TRP A 32 22.44 -34.46 26.25
C TRP A 32 21.58 -35.64 25.83
N GLN A 33 22.12 -36.86 25.87
CA GLN A 33 21.39 -38.07 25.48
C GLN A 33 20.15 -38.28 26.34
N ILE A 34 20.26 -38.08 27.67
CA ILE A 34 19.11 -38.18 28.59
C ILE A 34 18.01 -37.20 28.20
N VAL A 35 18.38 -35.95 27.90
CA VAL A 35 17.42 -34.89 27.52
C VAL A 35 16.75 -35.20 26.18
N VAL A 36 17.52 -35.64 25.19
CA VAL A 36 17.00 -35.98 23.85
C VAL A 36 16.10 -37.21 23.92
N ASP A 37 16.50 -38.25 24.65
CA ASP A 37 15.68 -39.45 24.83
C ASP A 37 14.36 -39.12 25.52
N GLU A 38 14.37 -38.22 26.50
CA GLU A 38 13.15 -37.80 27.18
C GLU A 38 12.21 -37.04 26.24
N ILE A 39 12.72 -36.11 25.42
CA ILE A 39 11.88 -35.36 24.48
C ILE A 39 11.27 -36.29 23.43
N TRP A 40 12.03 -37.22 22.85
CA TRP A 40 11.58 -38.10 21.75
C TRP A 40 11.07 -39.48 22.18
N ASN A 41 10.76 -39.69 23.46
CA ASN A 41 10.34 -41.00 23.99
C ASN A 41 9.07 -41.58 23.34
N ASN A 42 8.24 -40.74 22.71
CA ASN A 42 7.00 -41.12 22.03
C ASN A 42 6.96 -40.59 20.58
N ALA A 43 8.11 -40.54 19.90
CA ALA A 43 8.24 -40.00 18.54
C ALA A 43 7.47 -40.77 17.45
N ASN A 44 6.84 -41.89 17.80
CA ASN A 44 5.87 -42.61 16.97
C ASN A 44 4.49 -41.92 16.92
N LEU A 45 4.17 -41.05 17.88
CA LEU A 45 2.94 -40.27 17.91
C LEU A 45 3.12 -38.94 17.15
N SER A 46 2.00 -38.37 16.68
CA SER A 46 1.97 -37.01 16.10
C SER A 46 2.04 -35.91 17.17
N SER A 47 1.61 -36.21 18.41
CA SER A 47 1.79 -35.35 19.57
C SER A 47 1.80 -36.14 20.87
N TRP A 48 2.51 -35.65 21.89
CA TRP A 48 2.54 -36.24 23.23
C TRP A 48 2.76 -35.18 24.31
N LYS A 49 2.57 -35.56 25.58
CA LYS A 49 2.73 -34.69 26.75
C LYS A 49 4.03 -35.01 27.48
N ILE A 50 4.70 -33.97 27.96
CA ILE A 50 5.82 -34.07 28.91
C ILE A 50 5.61 -33.01 29.99
N GLY A 51 5.42 -33.43 31.24
CA GLY A 51 5.01 -32.53 32.31
C GLY A 51 3.71 -31.82 31.97
N LYS A 52 3.70 -30.48 31.99
CA LYS A 52 2.52 -29.66 31.65
C LYS A 52 2.43 -29.32 30.15
N GLY A 53 3.50 -29.47 29.38
CA GLY A 53 3.56 -29.03 27.98
C GLY A 53 3.25 -30.12 26.97
N THR A 54 3.37 -29.75 25.71
CA THR A 54 3.03 -30.59 24.57
C THR A 54 4.19 -30.62 23.59
N VAL A 55 4.49 -31.80 23.05
CA VAL A 55 5.41 -31.94 21.93
C VAL A 55 4.58 -32.32 20.70
N ILE A 56 4.84 -31.64 19.58
CA ILE A 56 4.15 -31.86 18.30
C ILE A 56 5.21 -32.25 17.26
N LYS A 57 4.98 -33.35 16.56
CA LYS A 57 5.90 -33.83 15.53
C LYS A 57 5.64 -33.11 14.20
N LEU A 58 6.72 -32.71 13.53
CA LEU A 58 6.70 -32.19 12.16
C LEU A 58 6.69 -33.35 11.12
N PRO A 59 6.15 -33.11 9.91
CA PRO A 59 5.44 -31.91 9.49
C PRO A 59 4.07 -31.79 10.17
N TYR A 60 3.71 -30.57 10.57
CA TYR A 60 2.38 -30.27 11.08
C TYR A 60 1.39 -30.20 9.91
N LEU A 61 0.40 -31.09 9.91
CA LEU A 61 -0.50 -31.28 8.76
C LEU A 61 -1.83 -30.52 8.87
N GLU A 62 -2.12 -29.92 10.02
CA GLU A 62 -3.33 -29.12 10.19
C GLU A 62 -3.18 -27.76 9.49
N ASN A 63 -4.30 -27.19 9.06
CA ASN A 63 -4.32 -25.92 8.32
C ASN A 63 -4.09 -24.68 9.22
N ASN A 64 -4.22 -24.82 10.54
CA ASN A 64 -4.02 -23.75 11.52
C ASN A 64 -3.73 -24.33 12.92
N PHE A 65 -3.41 -23.48 13.88
CA PHE A 65 -3.07 -23.88 15.25
C PHE A 65 -4.27 -23.91 16.22
N ALA A 66 -5.51 -23.91 15.73
CA ALA A 66 -6.70 -23.85 16.60
C ALA A 66 -6.82 -25.09 17.49
N SER A 67 -6.43 -26.28 16.99
CA SER A 67 -6.44 -27.53 17.76
C SER A 67 -5.51 -27.50 18.98
N ILE A 68 -4.53 -26.59 18.98
CA ILE A 68 -3.59 -26.37 20.10
C ILE A 68 -3.88 -25.06 20.85
N GLY A 69 -5.08 -24.50 20.66
CA GLY A 69 -5.58 -23.33 21.37
C GLY A 69 -5.11 -21.98 20.81
N ILE A 70 -4.45 -21.95 19.65
CA ILE A 70 -3.95 -20.72 19.03
C ILE A 70 -4.77 -20.41 17.79
N THR A 71 -5.78 -19.54 17.94
CA THR A 71 -6.57 -19.06 16.80
C THR A 71 -5.77 -18.06 15.97
N GLN A 72 -6.09 -17.94 14.68
CA GLN A 72 -5.49 -16.92 13.80
C GLN A 72 -5.61 -15.52 14.39
N ASP A 73 -4.53 -14.74 14.28
CA ASP A 73 -4.50 -13.36 14.75
C ASP A 73 -5.31 -12.46 13.80
N VAL A 74 -5.08 -12.60 12.50
CA VAL A 74 -5.88 -12.03 11.42
C VAL A 74 -6.32 -13.15 10.48
N TYR A 75 -7.56 -13.08 10.01
CA TYR A 75 -8.02 -13.84 8.84
C TYR A 75 -9.02 -13.02 8.04
N PHE A 76 -9.27 -13.43 6.79
CA PHE A 76 -10.12 -12.71 5.85
C PHE A 76 -11.37 -13.55 5.55
N PRO A 77 -12.51 -13.29 6.22
CA PRO A 77 -13.76 -13.95 5.88
C PRO A 77 -14.06 -13.82 4.38
N ASN A 78 -14.63 -14.86 3.79
CA ASN A 78 -15.11 -14.88 2.41
C ASN A 78 -14.02 -14.73 1.33
N LEU A 79 -12.73 -14.70 1.68
CA LEU A 79 -11.63 -14.84 0.73
C LEU A 79 -11.13 -16.28 0.71
N ASN A 80 -10.84 -16.79 -0.49
CA ASN A 80 -10.08 -18.03 -0.63
C ASN A 80 -8.60 -17.79 -0.25
N ARG A 81 -7.85 -18.88 -0.08
CA ARG A 81 -6.44 -18.81 0.31
C ARG A 81 -5.59 -17.96 -0.64
N ALA A 82 -5.73 -18.17 -1.96
CA ALA A 82 -4.95 -17.46 -2.97
C ALA A 82 -5.19 -15.94 -2.92
N ASP A 83 -6.41 -15.48 -2.65
CA ASP A 83 -6.73 -14.06 -2.51
C ASP A 83 -6.30 -13.49 -1.16
N SER A 84 -6.32 -14.30 -0.09
CA SER A 84 -5.86 -13.87 1.23
C SER A 84 -4.34 -13.69 1.31
N GLU A 85 -3.57 -14.51 0.58
CA GLU A 85 -2.10 -14.44 0.54
C GLU A 85 -1.59 -13.17 -0.16
N THR A 86 -2.42 -12.50 -0.96
CA THR A 86 -2.10 -11.20 -1.57
C THR A 86 -2.55 -10.00 -0.70
N ILE A 87 -2.78 -10.22 0.59
CA ILE A 87 -2.98 -9.15 1.58
C ILE A 87 -1.88 -9.29 2.63
N ALA A 88 -0.88 -8.40 2.55
CA ALA A 88 0.20 -8.38 3.52
C ALA A 88 -0.28 -7.73 4.82
N TRP A 89 0.13 -8.27 5.96
CA TRP A 89 -0.21 -7.69 7.26
C TRP A 89 0.88 -7.90 8.30
N THR A 90 0.90 -7.04 9.32
CA THR A 90 1.65 -7.25 10.56
C THR A 90 0.87 -6.69 11.74
N HIS A 91 1.17 -7.15 12.95
CA HIS A 91 0.52 -6.71 14.18
C HIS A 91 1.57 -6.25 15.19
N ARG A 92 1.38 -5.04 15.72
CA ARG A 92 2.15 -4.49 16.84
C ARG A 92 1.20 -4.21 18.00
N LYS A 93 1.64 -4.48 19.22
CA LYS A 93 0.85 -4.29 20.43
C LYS A 93 1.65 -3.53 21.47
N SER A 94 1.00 -2.59 22.15
CA SER A 94 1.48 -1.93 23.36
C SER A 94 0.53 -2.22 24.54
N GLU A 95 0.76 -1.58 25.68
CA GLU A 95 -0.16 -1.65 26.82
C GLU A 95 -1.52 -1.00 26.54
N THR A 96 -1.57 -0.03 25.62
CA THR A 96 -2.76 0.81 25.38
C THR A 96 -3.43 0.53 24.05
N GLU A 97 -2.68 0.08 23.04
CA GLU A 97 -3.19 -0.05 21.68
C GLU A 97 -2.67 -1.28 20.96
N ASP A 98 -3.47 -1.73 20.01
CA ASP A 98 -3.11 -2.76 19.05
C ASP A 98 -3.19 -2.14 17.66
N VAL A 99 -2.17 -2.38 16.83
CA VAL A 99 -1.98 -1.73 15.54
C VAL A 99 -1.72 -2.80 14.49
N TYR A 100 -2.62 -2.91 13.52
CA TYR A 100 -2.47 -3.81 12.37
C TYR A 100 -2.13 -3.02 11.13
N PHE A 101 -0.98 -3.32 10.51
CA PHE A 101 -0.71 -2.90 9.14
C PHE A 101 -1.44 -3.83 8.18
N ILE A 102 -2.09 -3.28 7.16
CA ILE A 102 -2.75 -4.03 6.08
C ILE A 102 -2.35 -3.40 4.75
N SER A 103 -1.97 -4.23 3.77
CA SER A 103 -1.61 -3.78 2.43
C SER A 103 -2.19 -4.69 1.35
N ASN A 104 -2.84 -4.06 0.37
CA ASN A 104 -3.24 -4.72 -0.87
C ASN A 104 -2.00 -4.95 -1.75
N GLN A 105 -1.71 -6.19 -2.13
CA GLN A 105 -0.58 -6.53 -3.00
C GLN A 105 -1.00 -6.72 -4.48
N LYS A 106 -2.20 -6.26 -4.85
CA LYS A 106 -2.72 -6.32 -6.22
C LYS A 106 -2.91 -4.91 -6.78
N GLU A 107 -2.68 -4.78 -8.09
CA GLU A 107 -2.96 -3.59 -8.91
C GLU A 107 -4.45 -3.48 -9.27
N GLN A 108 -5.33 -3.70 -8.31
CA GLN A 108 -6.76 -3.45 -8.44
C GLN A 108 -7.35 -3.04 -7.09
N LYS A 109 -8.34 -2.14 -7.10
CA LYS A 109 -9.17 -1.88 -5.92
C LYS A 109 -9.86 -3.16 -5.42
N ARG A 110 -9.85 -3.36 -4.10
CA ARG A 110 -10.44 -4.52 -3.44
C ARG A 110 -11.24 -4.10 -2.21
N THR A 111 -12.40 -4.73 -2.04
CA THR A 111 -13.20 -4.65 -0.82
C THR A 111 -13.27 -6.04 -0.20
N PHE A 112 -12.93 -6.15 1.08
CA PHE A 112 -12.88 -7.42 1.80
C PHE A 112 -13.11 -7.22 3.29
N GLU A 113 -13.61 -8.26 3.96
CA GLU A 113 -13.69 -8.30 5.41
C GLU A 113 -12.35 -8.75 6.00
N THR A 114 -11.94 -8.14 7.11
CA THR A 114 -10.77 -8.52 7.89
C THR A 114 -11.18 -8.76 9.33
N SER A 115 -10.89 -9.95 9.85
CA SER A 115 -11.22 -10.37 11.21
C SER A 115 -10.00 -10.30 12.11
N PHE A 116 -10.00 -9.37 13.06
CA PHE A 116 -8.92 -9.16 14.02
C PHE A 116 -9.23 -9.87 15.34
N ARG A 117 -8.21 -10.47 15.98
CA ARG A 117 -8.33 -11.14 17.28
C ARG A 117 -8.36 -10.14 18.44
N ILE A 118 -9.25 -9.16 18.33
CA ILE A 118 -9.48 -8.07 19.29
C ILE A 118 -10.98 -7.86 19.42
N SER A 119 -11.44 -7.40 20.58
CA SER A 119 -12.83 -7.04 20.82
C SER A 119 -12.92 -5.84 21.76
N GLY A 120 -14.08 -5.19 21.80
CA GLY A 120 -14.38 -4.09 22.72
C GLY A 120 -13.64 -2.77 22.44
N LYS A 121 -13.03 -2.62 21.27
CA LYS A 121 -12.31 -1.40 20.84
C LYS A 121 -12.80 -0.90 19.49
N ILE A 122 -12.81 0.42 19.32
CA ILE A 122 -13.18 1.09 18.06
C ILE A 122 -12.02 0.95 17.06
N PRO A 123 -12.26 0.40 15.86
CA PRO A 123 -11.26 0.40 14.79
C PRO A 123 -11.13 1.79 14.15
N VAL A 124 -9.91 2.32 14.09
CA VAL A 124 -9.56 3.58 13.41
C VAL A 124 -8.62 3.29 12.26
N TRP A 125 -8.92 3.79 11.07
CA TRP A 125 -8.02 3.75 9.92
C TRP A 125 -7.03 4.91 9.98
N TYR A 126 -5.75 4.62 9.89
CA TYR A 126 -4.70 5.60 9.67
C TYR A 126 -4.11 5.41 8.26
N ASN A 127 -4.19 6.45 7.45
CA ASN A 127 -3.62 6.50 6.11
C ASN A 127 -2.24 7.20 6.15
N PRO A 128 -1.12 6.48 5.97
CA PRO A 128 0.23 7.05 6.07
C PRO A 128 0.62 7.94 4.88
N VAL A 129 -0.12 7.89 3.77
CA VAL A 129 0.11 8.74 2.59
C VAL A 129 -0.42 10.15 2.85
N THR A 130 -1.55 10.26 3.54
CA THR A 130 -2.23 11.54 3.79
C THR A 130 -2.08 12.06 5.22
N ASP A 131 -1.49 11.27 6.12
CA ASP A 131 -1.40 11.54 7.56
C ASP A 131 -2.77 11.82 8.20
N LYS A 132 -3.79 11.06 7.80
CA LYS A 132 -5.17 11.21 8.29
C LYS A 132 -5.63 9.97 9.03
N THR A 133 -6.37 10.20 10.11
CA THR A 133 -7.10 9.17 10.85
C THR A 133 -8.60 9.32 10.64
N THR A 134 -9.28 8.20 10.41
CA THR A 134 -10.73 8.15 10.22
C THR A 134 -11.30 6.97 11.00
N VAL A 135 -12.33 7.20 11.80
CA VAL A 135 -13.07 6.11 12.47
C VAL A 135 -13.72 5.24 11.39
N LEU A 136 -13.49 3.92 11.45
CA LEU A 136 -14.13 3.01 10.52
C LEU A 136 -15.58 2.77 10.94
N GLU A 137 -16.50 2.90 10.00
CA GLU A 137 -17.94 2.84 10.28
C GLU A 137 -18.58 1.52 9.85
N ASN A 138 -17.83 0.60 9.25
CA ASN A 138 -18.36 -0.70 8.80
C ASN A 138 -17.63 -1.85 9.49
N TRP A 139 -18.10 -2.19 10.69
CA TRP A 139 -17.52 -3.27 11.49
C TRP A 139 -18.52 -3.89 12.45
N LYS A 140 -18.23 -5.11 12.88
CA LYS A 140 -18.99 -5.84 13.90
C LYS A 140 -18.07 -6.58 14.86
N ILE A 141 -18.54 -6.80 16.08
CA ILE A 141 -17.92 -7.70 17.04
C ILE A 141 -18.71 -9.00 17.05
N GLU A 142 -18.02 -10.12 16.81
CA GLU A 142 -18.60 -11.46 16.77
C GLU A 142 -17.59 -12.47 17.32
N ASN A 143 -18.01 -13.33 18.26
CA ASN A 143 -17.16 -14.38 18.85
C ASN A 143 -15.81 -13.88 19.41
N GLY A 144 -15.81 -12.72 20.08
CA GLY A 144 -14.60 -12.13 20.67
C GLY A 144 -13.62 -11.53 19.66
N ARG A 145 -14.07 -11.26 18.43
CA ARG A 145 -13.28 -10.68 17.33
C ARG A 145 -13.97 -9.46 16.75
N THR A 146 -13.21 -8.53 16.19
CA THR A 146 -13.71 -7.39 15.43
C THR A 146 -13.51 -7.67 13.96
N ILE A 147 -14.59 -7.69 13.20
CA ILE A 147 -14.61 -7.87 11.76
C ILE A 147 -14.86 -6.52 11.12
N VAL A 148 -13.95 -6.07 10.27
CA VAL A 148 -13.98 -4.74 9.63
C VAL A 148 -14.05 -4.92 8.12
N SER A 149 -14.96 -4.21 7.45
CA SER A 149 -14.98 -4.13 5.99
C SER A 149 -14.01 -3.04 5.53
N LEU A 150 -12.95 -3.44 4.83
CA LEU A 150 -11.93 -2.55 4.29
C LEU A 150 -12.07 -2.45 2.78
N SER A 151 -11.85 -1.25 2.24
CA SER A 151 -11.74 -0.99 0.81
C SER A 151 -10.41 -0.32 0.52
N LEU A 152 -9.49 -1.04 -0.12
CA LEU A 152 -8.15 -0.55 -0.47
C LEU A 152 -8.04 -0.42 -1.99
N ASN A 153 -7.49 0.69 -2.46
CA ASN A 153 -7.13 0.89 -3.87
C ASN A 153 -5.93 0.03 -4.27
N GLU A 154 -5.51 0.14 -5.53
CA GLU A 154 -4.34 -0.52 -6.09
C GLU A 154 -3.11 -0.27 -5.20
N ASN A 155 -2.48 -1.34 -4.71
CA ASN A 155 -1.27 -1.25 -3.87
C ASN A 155 -1.42 -0.40 -2.58
N GLU A 156 -2.63 -0.01 -2.19
CA GLU A 156 -2.86 0.82 -1.02
C GLU A 156 -2.55 0.06 0.28
N SER A 157 -2.04 0.79 1.27
CA SER A 157 -1.78 0.27 2.60
C SER A 157 -2.14 1.29 3.67
N GLY A 158 -2.33 0.80 4.89
CA GLY A 158 -2.55 1.64 6.05
C GLY A 158 -2.64 0.82 7.32
N PHE A 159 -3.13 1.45 8.37
CA PHE A 159 -3.16 0.85 9.70
C PHE A 159 -4.57 0.84 10.26
N VAL A 160 -4.99 -0.28 10.84
CA VAL A 160 -6.16 -0.37 11.70
C VAL A 160 -5.68 -0.32 13.14
N ILE A 161 -6.02 0.75 13.82
CA ILE A 161 -5.63 1.05 15.20
C ILE A 161 -6.81 0.77 16.13
N PHE A 162 -6.58 0.00 17.18
CA PHE A 162 -7.53 -0.31 18.22
C PHE A 162 -7.03 0.25 19.56
N LYS A 163 -7.60 1.38 19.97
CA LYS A 163 -7.21 2.09 21.21
C LYS A 163 -8.41 2.33 22.12
N GLU A 164 -9.37 3.13 21.66
CA GLU A 164 -10.53 3.54 22.45
C GLU A 164 -11.53 2.40 22.65
N GLU A 165 -12.06 2.25 23.86
CA GLU A 165 -13.04 1.23 24.20
C GLU A 165 -14.44 1.55 23.65
N THR A 166 -15.24 0.52 23.38
CA THR A 166 -16.64 0.66 22.97
C THR A 166 -17.52 -0.48 23.46
N LYS A 167 -18.80 -0.17 23.68
CA LYS A 167 -19.86 -1.14 23.94
C LYS A 167 -20.66 -1.48 22.68
N GLU A 168 -20.41 -0.78 21.58
CA GLU A 168 -21.06 -1.07 20.30
C GLU A 168 -20.55 -2.39 19.74
N VAL A 169 -21.48 -3.21 19.26
CA VAL A 169 -21.18 -4.53 18.69
C VAL A 169 -21.37 -4.58 17.17
N LEU A 170 -21.97 -3.54 16.59
CA LEU A 170 -22.23 -3.44 15.17
C LEU A 170 -22.36 -1.96 14.79
N VAL A 171 -21.56 -1.53 13.82
CA VAL A 171 -21.66 -0.23 13.17
C VAL A 171 -21.79 -0.45 11.67
N LYS A 172 -22.78 0.19 11.07
CA LYS A 172 -23.07 0.16 9.63
C LYS A 172 -23.12 1.58 9.09
N GLY A 173 -21.98 2.09 8.70
CA GLY A 173 -21.81 3.38 8.06
C GLY A 173 -22.13 3.35 6.59
N LYS A 174 -22.30 4.52 6.01
CA LYS A 174 -22.43 4.67 4.56
C LYS A 174 -21.03 4.76 3.95
N THR A 175 -20.81 4.05 2.86
CA THR A 175 -19.62 4.27 2.04
C THR A 175 -19.75 5.65 1.40
N ALA A 176 -18.68 6.43 1.42
CA ALA A 176 -18.63 7.71 0.72
C ALA A 176 -18.89 7.50 -0.78
N GLU A 177 -19.91 8.16 -1.31
CA GLU A 177 -20.22 8.16 -2.73
C GLU A 177 -19.66 9.43 -3.38
N PHE A 178 -19.13 9.30 -4.59
CA PHE A 178 -18.59 10.43 -5.33
C PHE A 178 -19.42 10.69 -6.59
N GLU A 179 -19.85 11.93 -6.77
CA GLU A 179 -20.48 12.39 -8.01
C GLU A 179 -19.51 13.26 -8.80
N LYS A 180 -19.40 12.99 -10.11
CA LYS A 180 -18.65 13.85 -11.03
C LYS A 180 -19.43 15.15 -11.26
N VAL A 181 -18.83 16.28 -10.93
CA VAL A 181 -19.47 17.60 -11.03
C VAL A 181 -18.90 18.45 -12.16
N GLN A 182 -17.65 18.25 -12.55
CA GLN A 182 -17.01 18.99 -13.65
C GLN A 182 -15.88 18.18 -14.29
N VAL A 183 -15.69 18.32 -15.60
CA VAL A 183 -14.56 17.75 -16.37
C VAL A 183 -13.62 18.88 -16.79
N LEU A 184 -12.32 18.65 -16.67
CA LEU A 184 -11.28 19.65 -16.94
C LEU A 184 -10.29 19.21 -18.04
N ASP A 185 -10.62 18.26 -18.91
CA ASP A 185 -9.68 17.62 -19.85
C ASP A 185 -9.16 18.48 -21.00
N GLU A 186 -9.87 19.57 -21.32
CA GLU A 186 -9.59 20.34 -22.52
C GLU A 186 -8.87 21.65 -22.22
N ASN A 187 -8.21 22.25 -23.21
CA ASN A 187 -7.64 23.61 -23.16
C ASN A 187 -6.65 23.81 -21.99
N TRP A 188 -5.56 23.04 -21.99
CA TRP A 188 -4.45 23.17 -21.05
C TRP A 188 -3.26 23.90 -21.68
N GLU A 189 -2.56 24.69 -20.87
CA GLU A 189 -1.25 25.26 -21.18
C GLU A 189 -0.17 24.42 -20.50
N LEU A 190 0.81 23.93 -21.27
CA LEU A 190 1.92 23.11 -20.81
C LEU A 190 3.22 23.92 -20.95
N GLN A 191 3.93 24.09 -19.84
CA GLN A 191 5.28 24.64 -19.83
C GLN A 191 6.26 23.53 -19.48
N PHE A 192 7.12 23.18 -20.44
CA PHE A 192 8.26 22.31 -20.24
C PHE A 192 9.48 23.13 -19.83
N ASP A 193 10.47 22.48 -19.23
CA ASP A 193 11.74 23.13 -18.88
C ASP A 193 12.74 23.05 -20.04
N PRO A 194 13.17 24.19 -20.63
CA PRO A 194 14.16 24.22 -21.70
C PRO A 194 15.55 23.76 -21.28
N GLU A 195 15.90 23.88 -20.00
CA GLU A 195 17.18 23.36 -19.48
C GLU A 195 17.22 21.83 -19.57
N PHE A 196 16.05 21.17 -19.56
CA PHE A 196 15.89 19.74 -19.76
C PHE A 196 15.53 19.38 -21.21
N LYS A 197 15.87 20.24 -22.18
CA LYS A 197 15.57 20.11 -23.62
C LYS A 197 14.08 20.05 -23.96
N GLY A 198 13.21 20.58 -23.09
CA GLY A 198 11.80 20.78 -23.42
C GLY A 198 11.55 21.99 -24.33
N PRO A 199 10.36 22.11 -24.94
CA PRO A 199 9.99 23.31 -25.67
C PRO A 199 10.05 24.58 -24.81
N LYS A 200 10.66 25.63 -25.36
CA LYS A 200 10.71 26.96 -24.72
C LYS A 200 9.34 27.63 -24.67
N GLU A 201 8.61 27.55 -25.77
CA GLU A 201 7.29 28.15 -25.88
C GLU A 201 6.24 27.29 -25.16
N VAL A 202 5.21 27.97 -24.61
CA VAL A 202 4.06 27.30 -24.00
C VAL A 202 3.33 26.48 -25.05
N VAL A 203 3.19 25.19 -24.78
CA VAL A 203 2.43 24.27 -25.63
C VAL A 203 0.97 24.32 -25.20
N LYS A 204 0.06 24.69 -26.11
CA LYS A 204 -1.39 24.65 -25.85
C LYS A 204 -1.96 23.36 -26.40
N THR A 205 -2.75 22.65 -25.58
CA THR A 205 -3.44 21.43 -26.03
C THR A 205 -4.92 21.47 -25.69
N ASN A 206 -5.74 20.99 -26.64
CA ASN A 206 -7.16 20.79 -26.44
C ASN A 206 -7.48 19.44 -25.80
N LYS A 207 -6.52 18.51 -25.75
CA LYS A 207 -6.72 17.18 -25.16
C LYS A 207 -5.43 16.73 -24.47
N LEU A 208 -5.56 16.23 -23.26
CA LEU A 208 -4.47 15.55 -22.56
C LEU A 208 -3.96 14.35 -23.37
N PHE A 209 -2.66 14.10 -23.34
CA PHE A 209 -2.00 13.09 -24.17
C PHE A 209 -0.73 12.56 -23.51
N ASP A 210 -0.31 11.37 -23.91
CA ASP A 210 0.97 10.78 -23.52
C ASP A 210 2.11 11.45 -24.31
N TRP A 211 3.01 12.12 -23.60
CA TRP A 211 4.15 12.80 -24.21
C TRP A 211 4.97 11.87 -25.10
N SER A 212 5.10 10.60 -24.72
CA SER A 212 5.91 9.59 -25.42
C SER A 212 5.43 9.31 -26.85
N THR A 213 4.19 9.70 -27.16
CA THR A 213 3.56 9.55 -28.48
C THR A 213 3.66 10.82 -29.34
N SER A 214 4.23 11.91 -28.82
CA SER A 214 4.38 13.17 -29.55
C SER A 214 5.29 13.02 -30.77
N GLU A 215 4.97 13.76 -31.83
CA GLU A 215 5.84 13.92 -33.00
C GLU A 215 7.01 14.88 -32.74
N ASN A 216 6.92 15.72 -31.68
CA ASN A 216 8.00 16.62 -31.30
C ASN A 216 8.97 15.91 -30.35
N ASP A 217 10.21 15.71 -30.78
CA ASP A 217 11.25 15.01 -29.98
C ASP A 217 11.58 15.69 -28.65
N GLN A 218 11.38 17.01 -28.52
CA GLN A 218 11.55 17.74 -27.25
C GLN A 218 10.48 17.37 -26.21
N ILE A 219 9.31 16.88 -26.67
CA ILE A 219 8.22 16.40 -25.82
C ILE A 219 8.31 14.87 -25.68
N LYS A 220 8.52 14.17 -26.79
CA LYS A 220 8.58 12.70 -26.88
C LYS A 220 9.56 12.07 -25.90
N TYR A 221 10.77 12.63 -25.85
CA TYR A 221 11.85 12.15 -24.99
C TYR A 221 12.02 13.01 -23.75
N TYR A 222 11.01 13.80 -23.37
CA TYR A 222 11.13 14.65 -22.21
C TYR A 222 11.20 13.83 -20.92
N SER A 223 12.16 14.18 -20.06
CA SER A 223 12.19 13.73 -18.67
C SER A 223 12.42 14.92 -17.76
N GLY A 224 11.57 15.08 -16.77
CA GLY A 224 11.55 16.26 -15.90
C GLY A 224 10.14 16.61 -15.49
N THR A 225 9.95 17.87 -15.11
CA THR A 225 8.67 18.39 -14.62
C THR A 225 8.01 19.27 -15.66
N VAL A 226 6.75 18.98 -16.00
CA VAL A 226 5.92 19.82 -16.88
C VAL A 226 4.81 20.47 -16.06
N ILE A 227 4.68 21.79 -16.21
CA ILE A 227 3.66 22.58 -15.53
C ILE A 227 2.43 22.66 -16.42
N TYR A 228 1.34 22.05 -15.99
CA TYR A 228 0.01 22.20 -16.59
C TYR A 228 -0.72 23.33 -15.88
N LYS A 229 -1.21 24.30 -16.65
CA LYS A 229 -2.01 25.42 -16.14
C LYS A 229 -3.34 25.48 -16.85
N LYS A 230 -4.41 25.69 -16.07
CA LYS A 230 -5.75 25.89 -16.60
C LYS A 230 -6.56 26.80 -15.69
N GLU A 231 -7.45 27.59 -16.28
CA GLU A 231 -8.49 28.31 -15.57
C GLU A 231 -9.82 27.58 -15.71
N PHE A 232 -10.62 27.57 -14.65
CA PHE A 232 -11.96 27.01 -14.65
C PHE A 232 -12.91 27.81 -13.75
N VAL A 233 -14.21 27.66 -13.97
CA VAL A 233 -15.25 28.32 -13.16
C VAL A 233 -15.90 27.30 -12.25
N TRP A 234 -15.88 27.56 -10.94
CA TRP A 234 -16.56 26.76 -9.94
C TRP A 234 -17.88 27.43 -9.53
N LYS A 235 -18.98 26.67 -9.62
CA LYS A 235 -20.35 27.13 -9.28
C LYS A 235 -20.94 26.42 -8.06
N GLY A 236 -20.21 25.50 -7.44
CA GLY A 236 -20.70 24.69 -6.33
C GLY A 236 -20.86 25.49 -5.02
N LYS A 237 -21.46 24.85 -4.02
CA LYS A 237 -21.64 25.40 -2.68
C LYS A 237 -20.45 24.99 -1.79
N ASP A 238 -20.11 25.85 -0.82
CA ASP A 238 -18.92 25.70 0.03
C ASP A 238 -19.02 24.58 1.09
N SER A 239 -20.18 23.92 1.24
CA SER A 239 -20.43 22.96 2.34
C SER A 239 -20.02 21.51 2.07
N ASN A 240 -19.72 21.15 0.83
CA ASN A 240 -19.44 19.77 0.44
C ASN A 240 -17.93 19.54 0.34
N LYS A 241 -17.46 18.32 0.62
CA LYS A 241 -16.07 17.95 0.32
C LYS A 241 -15.91 17.78 -1.19
N ILE A 242 -15.01 18.57 -1.75
CA ILE A 242 -14.72 18.60 -3.18
C ILE A 242 -13.31 18.10 -3.42
N TRP A 243 -13.19 17.18 -4.37
CA TRP A 243 -11.93 16.52 -4.71
C TRP A 243 -11.57 16.78 -6.17
N LEU A 244 -10.28 16.93 -6.45
CA LEU A 244 -9.73 16.86 -7.78
C LEU A 244 -9.23 15.44 -8.03
N ASP A 245 -9.76 14.79 -9.06
CA ASP A 245 -9.37 13.45 -9.52
C ASP A 245 -8.60 13.60 -10.83
N LEU A 246 -7.34 13.17 -10.86
CA LEU A 246 -6.48 13.31 -12.04
C LEU A 246 -6.66 12.19 -13.07
N GLY A 247 -7.42 11.14 -12.75
CA GLY A 247 -7.50 9.95 -13.59
C GLY A 247 -6.14 9.25 -13.66
N GLU A 248 -5.60 9.08 -14.86
CA GLU A 248 -4.29 8.47 -15.07
C GLU A 248 -3.19 9.55 -15.15
N ILE A 249 -2.09 9.33 -14.42
CA ILE A 249 -0.87 10.14 -14.48
C ILE A 249 0.35 9.24 -14.64
N ALA A 250 1.42 9.80 -15.21
CA ALA A 250 2.73 9.16 -15.28
C ALA A 250 3.83 10.21 -14.92
N ASN A 251 4.31 10.29 -13.67
CA ASN A 251 4.11 9.34 -12.55
C ASN A 251 3.69 9.98 -11.22
N ILE A 252 4.08 11.24 -10.97
CA ILE A 252 3.77 11.97 -9.75
C ILE A 252 3.26 13.36 -10.10
N ALA A 253 2.31 13.88 -9.31
CA ALA A 253 1.67 15.16 -9.52
C ALA A 253 1.73 16.04 -8.27
N GLU A 254 2.28 17.25 -8.36
CA GLU A 254 2.07 18.32 -7.37
C GLU A 254 0.89 19.19 -7.80
N ILE A 255 -0.05 19.46 -6.90
CA ILE A 255 -1.28 20.17 -7.24
C ILE A 255 -1.37 21.45 -6.43
N SER A 256 -1.71 22.55 -7.11
CA SER A 256 -2.13 23.78 -6.44
C SER A 256 -3.36 24.39 -7.11
N ILE A 257 -4.24 24.93 -6.27
CA ILE A 257 -5.44 25.66 -6.69
C ILE A 257 -5.33 27.07 -6.13
N ASN A 258 -5.42 28.09 -6.99
CA ASN A 258 -5.27 29.51 -6.64
C ASN A 258 -3.97 29.81 -5.85
N GLY A 259 -2.89 29.09 -6.15
CA GLY A 259 -1.60 29.21 -5.47
C GLY A 259 -1.50 28.48 -4.12
N LYS A 260 -2.58 27.84 -3.65
CA LYS A 260 -2.56 27.02 -2.44
C LYS A 260 -2.21 25.58 -2.78
N ASP A 261 -1.20 25.05 -2.09
CA ASP A 261 -0.78 23.65 -2.19
C ASP A 261 -1.92 22.72 -1.73
N CYS A 262 -2.22 21.73 -2.58
CA CYS A 262 -3.23 20.70 -2.37
C CYS A 262 -2.58 19.30 -2.28
N GLY A 263 -1.25 19.24 -2.10
CA GLY A 263 -0.50 18.02 -1.88
C GLY A 263 0.06 17.39 -3.15
N THR A 264 0.76 16.27 -2.95
CA THR A 264 1.47 15.53 -3.98
C THR A 264 0.91 14.11 -4.10
N LEU A 265 0.48 13.75 -5.31
CA LEU A 265 -0.10 12.45 -5.64
C LEU A 265 0.94 11.58 -6.34
N TRP A 266 1.39 10.52 -5.66
CA TRP A 266 2.45 9.62 -6.13
C TRP A 266 2.04 8.14 -6.11
N THR A 267 0.86 7.84 -5.56
CA THR A 267 0.28 6.50 -5.51
C THR A 267 -1.24 6.59 -5.59
N PHE A 268 -1.91 5.47 -5.83
CA PHE A 268 -3.36 5.43 -5.91
C PHE A 268 -4.03 5.72 -4.56
N PRO A 269 -5.22 6.34 -4.59
CA PRO A 269 -5.86 6.94 -5.75
C PRO A 269 -5.26 8.32 -6.07
N TYR A 270 -5.17 8.71 -7.35
CA TYR A 270 -4.68 10.03 -7.76
C TYR A 270 -5.73 11.13 -7.57
N LYS A 271 -6.16 11.34 -6.32
CA LYS A 271 -7.18 12.32 -5.94
C LYS A 271 -6.76 13.11 -4.71
N THR A 272 -7.08 14.39 -4.67
CA THR A 272 -6.83 15.25 -3.50
C THR A 272 -8.02 16.14 -3.17
N ASP A 273 -8.16 16.46 -1.88
CA ASP A 273 -9.18 17.37 -1.36
C ASP A 273 -8.78 18.82 -1.69
N ILE A 274 -9.65 19.50 -2.44
CA ILE A 274 -9.46 20.90 -2.85
C ILE A 274 -10.47 21.85 -2.22
N SER A 275 -11.28 21.36 -1.27
CA SER A 275 -12.39 22.11 -0.67
C SER A 275 -11.93 23.46 -0.11
N ASN A 276 -10.79 23.46 0.58
CA ASN A 276 -10.24 24.65 1.23
C ASN A 276 -9.42 25.57 0.30
N ALA A 277 -9.29 25.22 -0.98
CA ALA A 277 -8.53 25.99 -1.97
C ALA A 277 -9.41 26.58 -3.08
N LEU A 278 -10.61 26.03 -3.26
CA LEU A 278 -11.60 26.54 -4.20
C LEU A 278 -12.23 27.86 -3.73
N GLN A 279 -12.57 28.70 -4.71
CA GLN A 279 -13.41 29.87 -4.52
C GLN A 279 -14.56 29.87 -5.53
N LYS A 280 -15.67 30.53 -5.20
CA LYS A 280 -16.78 30.72 -6.16
C LYS A 280 -16.31 31.55 -7.36
N GLY A 281 -16.68 31.12 -8.57
CA GLY A 281 -16.28 31.79 -9.80
C GLY A 281 -14.95 31.26 -10.32
N LYS A 282 -14.07 32.16 -10.77
CA LYS A 282 -12.83 31.81 -11.48
C LYS A 282 -11.79 31.21 -10.53
N ASN A 283 -11.21 30.08 -10.91
CA ASN A 283 -10.11 29.41 -10.23
C ASN A 283 -9.00 29.11 -11.23
N THR A 284 -7.76 29.06 -10.74
CA THR A 284 -6.61 28.59 -11.50
C THR A 284 -6.09 27.30 -10.88
N VAL A 285 -5.97 26.25 -11.69
CA VAL A 285 -5.30 25.01 -11.31
C VAL A 285 -3.92 24.96 -11.96
N ILE A 286 -2.93 24.58 -11.16
CA ILE A 286 -1.59 24.23 -11.62
C ILE A 286 -1.30 22.81 -11.16
N ILE A 287 -0.98 21.93 -12.11
CA ILE A 287 -0.54 20.56 -11.85
C ILE A 287 0.86 20.41 -12.42
N LYS A 288 1.85 20.11 -11.59
CA LYS A 288 3.19 19.77 -12.06
C LYS A 288 3.30 18.26 -12.15
N ILE A 289 3.52 17.73 -13.35
CA ILE A 289 3.76 16.28 -13.54
C ILE A 289 5.24 16.03 -13.73
N THR A 290 5.77 15.07 -12.97
CA THR A 290 7.14 14.60 -13.12
C THR A 290 7.15 13.12 -13.50
N ASN A 291 7.93 12.76 -14.53
CA ASN A 291 8.15 11.37 -14.95
C ASN A 291 9.55 10.88 -14.55
N THR A 292 9.97 9.72 -15.08
CA THR A 292 11.34 9.20 -14.86
C THR A 292 12.31 9.66 -15.95
N TRP A 293 13.61 9.49 -15.68
CA TRP A 293 14.71 9.72 -16.63
C TRP A 293 14.75 8.79 -17.85
N ALA A 294 13.97 7.70 -17.86
CA ALA A 294 14.07 6.66 -18.89
C ALA A 294 13.92 7.21 -20.32
N ASN A 295 12.92 8.07 -20.56
CA ASN A 295 12.65 8.60 -21.90
C ASN A 295 13.78 9.52 -22.40
N ARG A 296 14.31 10.39 -21.55
CA ARG A 296 15.43 11.26 -21.92
C ARG A 296 16.73 10.51 -22.14
N LEU A 297 17.01 9.49 -21.32
CA LEU A 297 18.15 8.59 -21.52
C LEU A 297 18.06 7.88 -22.88
N MET A 298 16.90 7.30 -23.21
CA MET A 298 16.66 6.67 -24.52
C MET A 298 16.77 7.65 -25.69
N GLY A 299 16.31 8.89 -25.51
CA GLY A 299 16.43 9.93 -26.51
C GLY A 299 17.88 10.39 -26.74
N ASP A 300 18.65 10.53 -25.67
CA ASP A 300 20.05 10.96 -25.73
C ASP A 300 20.99 9.88 -26.28
N GLU A 301 20.68 8.59 -26.11
CA GLU A 301 21.46 7.50 -26.71
C GLU A 301 21.52 7.57 -28.24
N LYS A 302 20.50 8.18 -28.87
CA LYS A 302 20.44 8.41 -30.32
C LYS A 302 21.30 9.58 -30.79
N LEU A 303 21.82 10.40 -29.86
CA LEU A 303 22.59 11.59 -30.15
C LEU A 303 24.11 11.35 -29.98
N PRO A 304 24.95 12.12 -30.71
CA PRO A 304 26.37 12.26 -30.39
C PRO A 304 26.58 12.60 -28.92
N LYS A 305 27.68 12.13 -28.33
CA LYS A 305 27.92 12.23 -26.88
C LYS A 305 27.90 13.69 -26.38
N GLU A 306 28.40 14.60 -27.20
CA GLU A 306 28.54 16.04 -26.96
C GLU A 306 27.19 16.76 -26.96
N GLU A 307 26.19 16.17 -27.60
CA GLU A 307 24.84 16.72 -27.69
C GLU A 307 23.90 16.16 -26.61
N ARG A 308 24.33 15.19 -25.80
CA ARG A 308 23.50 14.57 -24.75
C ARG A 308 23.29 15.51 -23.57
N LEU A 309 22.08 15.50 -23.01
CA LEU A 309 21.78 16.19 -21.74
C LEU A 309 22.26 15.34 -20.55
N THR A 310 22.08 14.03 -20.66
CA THR A 310 22.27 13.06 -19.59
C THR A 310 23.68 12.46 -19.60
N TRP A 311 24.18 12.14 -18.41
CA TRP A 311 25.42 11.41 -18.20
C TRP A 311 25.24 10.38 -17.10
N THR A 312 25.76 9.16 -17.31
CA THR A 312 25.70 8.06 -16.35
C THR A 312 26.94 7.17 -16.49
N THR A 313 27.42 6.61 -15.38
CA THR A 313 28.53 5.62 -15.35
C THR A 313 28.07 4.20 -15.68
N ALA A 314 26.76 3.94 -15.60
CA ALA A 314 26.14 2.69 -16.02
C ALA A 314 25.48 2.92 -17.38
N PRO A 315 26.11 2.50 -18.51
CA PRO A 315 25.47 2.58 -19.81
C PRO A 315 24.21 1.72 -19.77
N TYR A 316 23.06 2.40 -19.85
CA TYR A 316 21.77 1.75 -19.77
C TYR A 316 21.56 0.92 -21.05
N ARG A 317 20.94 -0.26 -20.92
CA ARG A 317 20.59 -1.10 -22.08
C ARG A 317 19.08 -0.96 -22.30
N LEU A 318 18.66 0.13 -22.91
CA LEU A 318 17.25 0.35 -23.31
C LEU A 318 17.02 0.15 -24.81
N GLU A 319 18.06 -0.23 -25.56
CA GLU A 319 17.93 -0.54 -26.98
C GLU A 319 16.82 -1.60 -27.18
N GLY A 320 15.83 -1.25 -28.01
CA GLY A 320 14.66 -2.10 -28.30
C GLY A 320 13.48 -1.98 -27.33
N ASN A 321 13.63 -1.31 -26.18
CA ASN A 321 12.50 -1.07 -25.26
C ASN A 321 11.63 0.10 -25.74
N PRO A 322 10.30 0.04 -25.53
CA PRO A 322 9.42 1.17 -25.81
C PRO A 322 9.66 2.32 -24.80
N LEU A 323 9.30 3.53 -25.20
CA LEU A 323 9.23 4.66 -24.27
C LEU A 323 8.19 4.38 -23.18
N LEU A 324 8.43 4.90 -21.98
CA LEU A 324 7.45 4.86 -20.90
C LEU A 324 6.39 5.95 -21.12
N LYS A 325 5.14 5.66 -20.76
CA LYS A 325 4.10 6.69 -20.67
C LYS A 325 4.58 7.87 -19.82
N ALA A 326 4.20 9.07 -20.20
CA ALA A 326 4.55 10.28 -19.46
C ALA A 326 3.46 11.36 -19.56
N GLY A 327 3.18 12.02 -18.45
CA GLY A 327 2.31 13.20 -18.39
C GLY A 327 1.01 13.02 -17.63
N LEU A 328 0.16 14.05 -17.73
CA LEU A 328 -1.21 14.05 -17.23
C LEU A 328 -2.09 13.46 -18.34
N LEU A 329 -2.57 12.23 -18.15
CA LEU A 329 -3.31 11.48 -19.17
C LEU A 329 -4.82 11.65 -19.00
N GLY A 330 -5.26 11.90 -17.77
CA GLY A 330 -6.65 12.19 -17.45
C GLY A 330 -7.53 10.93 -17.39
N PRO A 331 -8.86 11.10 -17.37
CA PRO A 331 -9.55 12.38 -17.35
C PRO A 331 -9.40 13.09 -16.00
N VAL A 332 -9.14 14.39 -16.03
CA VAL A 332 -9.14 15.29 -14.87
C VAL A 332 -10.56 15.74 -14.59
N THR A 333 -11.06 15.42 -13.40
CA THR A 333 -12.42 15.75 -12.99
C THR A 333 -12.46 16.33 -11.60
N ILE A 334 -13.45 17.20 -11.38
CA ILE A 334 -13.84 17.58 -10.02
C ILE A 334 -14.98 16.65 -9.62
N ILE A 335 -14.84 16.03 -8.45
CA ILE A 335 -15.84 15.13 -7.87
C ILE A 335 -16.27 15.65 -6.49
N MET A 336 -17.49 15.34 -6.11
CA MET A 336 -18.11 15.76 -4.85
C MET A 336 -18.46 14.53 -4.02
N GLU A 337 -18.02 14.50 -2.77
CA GLU A 337 -18.38 13.47 -1.78
C GLU A 337 -19.80 13.75 -1.27
N LYS A 338 -20.67 12.73 -1.31
CA LYS A 338 -22.08 12.80 -0.91
C LYS A 338 -22.35 12.28 0.50
#